data_AF-A0A939T271-F1
#
_entry.id   AF-A0A939T271-F1
#
_cell.length_a   1.000
_cell.length_b   1.000
_cell.length_c   1.000
_cell.angle_alpha   90.00
_cell.angle_beta   90.00
_cell.angle_gamma   90.00
#
_symmetry.space_group_name_H-M   'P 1'
#
loop_
_entity.id
_entity.type
_entity.pdbx_description
1 polymer ?
#
loop_
_entity_poly.entity_id
_entity_poly.type
_entity_poly.pdbx_seq_one_letter_code
_entity_poly.pdbx_strand_id
1 'polypeptide(L)'
;MAKRPYAAFIERLSSRFEVIDTTDENEDVGFILSLSRGGEEWVLGLSAVAACAVFARADPVSQVWTDVLTGSSEGLRPDERDVIDGVAGLGLRLLGREQLERVVGLNVAGMEPGQVRVYQALFSAADILPWDIEVFRRLGLA
;
A
#
# COMPACT_ATOMS: atom_id res chain seq x y z
N MET A 1 -2.65 -20.94 -17.14
CA MET A 1 -3.13 -19.82 -16.30
C MET A 1 -2.02 -19.49 -15.32
N ALA A 2 -1.47 -18.28 -15.38
CA ALA A 2 -0.42 -17.85 -14.45
C ALA A 2 -0.98 -17.87 -13.02
N LYS A 3 -0.23 -18.45 -12.08
CA LYS A 3 -0.59 -18.54 -10.67
C LYS A 3 -0.55 -17.11 -10.13
N ARG A 4 -1.69 -16.51 -9.78
CA ARG A 4 -1.72 -15.17 -9.17
C ARG A 4 -0.94 -15.24 -7.85
N PRO A 5 0.16 -14.50 -7.68
CA PRO A 5 0.88 -14.46 -6.41
C PRO A 5 -0.11 -14.00 -5.32
N TYR A 6 0.02 -14.58 -4.12
CA TYR A 6 -0.80 -14.24 -2.93
C TYR A 6 -2.30 -14.59 -2.98
N ALA A 7 -2.80 -15.34 -3.98
CA ALA A 7 -4.23 -15.66 -4.09
C ALA A 7 -4.85 -16.25 -2.80
N ALA A 8 -4.17 -17.18 -2.13
CA ALA A 8 -4.64 -17.77 -0.88
C ALA A 8 -4.73 -16.75 0.28
N PHE A 9 -3.84 -15.76 0.28
CA PHE A 9 -3.87 -14.69 1.27
C PHE A 9 -5.00 -13.69 0.97
N ILE A 10 -5.21 -13.36 -0.30
CA ILE A 10 -6.33 -12.51 -0.73
C ILE A 10 -7.67 -13.18 -0.36
N GLU A 11 -7.83 -14.48 -0.64
CA GLU A 11 -9.02 -15.24 -0.25
C GLU A 11 -9.24 -15.22 1.28
N ARG A 12 -8.16 -15.32 2.07
CA ARG A 12 -8.22 -15.17 3.53
C ARG A 12 -8.72 -13.78 3.93
N LEU A 13 -8.24 -12.71 3.28
CA LEU A 13 -8.69 -11.34 3.54
C LEU A 13 -10.17 -11.17 3.17
N SER A 14 -10.61 -11.71 2.04
CA SER A 14 -12.01 -11.63 1.58
C SER A 14 -13.02 -12.33 2.50
N SER A 15 -12.57 -13.22 3.38
CA SER A 15 -13.43 -13.81 4.42
C SER A 15 -13.79 -12.83 5.56
N ARG A 16 -13.12 -11.67 5.63
CA ARG A 16 -13.18 -10.70 6.75
C ARG A 16 -13.43 -9.27 6.30
N PHE A 17 -12.89 -8.90 5.14
CA PHE A 17 -13.01 -7.58 4.55
C PHE A 17 -13.75 -7.67 3.23
N GLU A 18 -14.41 -6.59 2.85
CA GLU A 18 -14.63 -6.33 1.43
C GLU A 18 -13.28 -5.96 0.82
N VAL A 19 -12.88 -6.66 -0.24
CA VAL A 19 -11.56 -6.53 -0.88
C VAL A 19 -11.76 -6.13 -2.32
N ILE A 20 -11.17 -5.00 -2.70
CA ILE A 20 -11.15 -4.49 -4.07
C ILE A 20 -9.70 -4.47 -4.53
N ASP A 21 -9.42 -5.14 -5.65
CA ASP A 21 -8.14 -5.03 -6.32
C ASP A 21 -8.12 -3.72 -7.12
N THR A 22 -7.27 -2.79 -6.71
CA THR A 22 -7.10 -1.47 -7.32
C THR A 22 -5.79 -1.35 -8.07
N THR A 23 -5.13 -2.48 -8.33
CA THR A 23 -3.89 -2.55 -9.13
C THR A 23 -4.15 -2.00 -10.53
N ASP A 24 -3.36 -1.02 -10.95
CA ASP A 24 -3.36 -0.57 -12.33
C ASP A 24 -2.78 -1.68 -13.22
N GLU A 25 -3.48 -2.07 -14.28
CA GLU A 25 -3.03 -3.12 -15.19
C GLU A 25 -1.70 -2.78 -15.90
N ASN A 26 -1.29 -1.51 -15.86
CA ASN A 26 -0.02 -1.02 -16.39
C ASN A 26 1.09 -0.91 -15.33
N GLU A 27 0.78 -1.13 -14.04
CA GLU A 27 1.77 -1.13 -12.97
C GLU A 27 2.37 -2.51 -12.75
N ASP A 28 3.62 -2.69 -13.17
CA ASP A 28 4.34 -3.97 -13.06
C ASP A 28 5.03 -4.19 -11.69
N VAL A 29 4.96 -3.23 -10.77
CA VAL A 29 5.83 -3.19 -9.58
C VAL A 29 5.16 -3.67 -8.30
N GLY A 30 3.82 -3.68 -8.22
CA GLY A 30 3.10 -4.09 -7.02
C GLY A 30 1.61 -4.35 -7.26
N PHE A 31 0.97 -4.90 -6.23
CA PHE A 31 -0.47 -5.12 -6.17
C PHE A 31 -1.05 -4.24 -5.06
N ILE A 32 -2.08 -3.46 -5.37
CA ILE A 32 -2.74 -2.59 -4.40
C ILE A 32 -4.15 -3.13 -4.13
N LEU A 33 -4.43 -3.42 -2.87
CA LEU A 33 -5.73 -3.91 -2.41
C LEU A 33 -6.34 -2.88 -1.47
N SER A 34 -7.54 -2.43 -1.78
CA SER A 34 -8.38 -1.70 -0.84
C SER A 34 -9.16 -2.70 0.01
N LEU A 35 -9.10 -2.55 1.33
CA LEU A 35 -9.82 -3.36 2.31
C LEU A 35 -10.80 -2.46 3.03
N SER A 36 -12.05 -2.87 3.16
CA SER A 36 -13.05 -2.13 3.94
C SER A 36 -13.83 -3.04 4.88
N ARG A 37 -14.18 -2.51 6.05
CA ARG A 37 -15.04 -3.18 7.04
C ARG A 37 -15.62 -2.17 8.01
N GLY A 38 -16.95 -2.22 8.22
CA GLY A 38 -17.59 -1.42 9.26
C GLY A 38 -17.44 0.10 9.09
N GLY A 39 -17.31 0.59 7.86
CA GLY A 39 -17.08 2.01 7.56
C GLY A 39 -15.63 2.47 7.74
N GLU A 40 -14.72 1.54 8.01
CA GLU A 40 -13.28 1.79 8.07
C GLU A 40 -12.61 1.26 6.80
N GLU A 41 -11.53 1.94 6.39
CA GLU A 41 -10.80 1.58 5.19
C GLU A 41 -9.30 1.47 5.42
N TRP A 42 -8.70 0.56 4.68
CA TRP A 42 -7.27 0.31 4.65
C TRP A 42 -6.81 0.04 3.23
N VAL A 43 -5.52 0.26 3.01
CA VAL A 43 -4.85 -0.10 1.77
C VAL A 43 -3.68 -1.01 2.07
N LEU A 44 -3.57 -2.09 1.31
CA LEU A 44 -2.49 -3.06 1.38
C LEU A 44 -1.78 -3.12 0.02
N GLY A 45 -0.54 -2.65 -0.01
CA GLY A 45 0.37 -2.80 -1.14
C GLY A 45 1.30 -3.99 -0.95
N LEU A 46 1.37 -4.87 -1.94
CA LEU A 46 2.30 -6.01 -1.98
C LEU A 46 3.27 -5.81 -3.14
N SER A 47 4.57 -5.77 -2.87
CA SER A 47 5.54 -5.56 -3.95
C SER A 47 5.69 -6.83 -4.80
N ALA A 48 5.75 -6.65 -6.11
CA ALA A 48 6.07 -7.71 -7.06
C ALA A 48 7.59 -7.89 -7.25
N VAL A 49 8.38 -6.90 -6.85
CA VAL A 49 9.83 -6.82 -7.12
C VAL A 49 10.70 -6.96 -5.87
N ALA A 50 10.11 -6.96 -4.67
CA ALA A 50 10.83 -7.17 -3.41
C ALA A 50 9.96 -7.91 -2.39
N ALA A 51 10.59 -8.54 -1.39
CA ALA A 51 9.90 -9.16 -0.25
C ALA A 51 9.39 -8.11 0.76
N CYS A 52 8.64 -7.13 0.27
CA CYS A 52 8.16 -5.97 1.01
C CYS A 52 6.67 -5.75 0.76
N ALA A 53 6.03 -5.13 1.75
CA ALA A 53 4.64 -4.71 1.68
C ALA A 53 4.47 -3.34 2.37
N VAL A 54 3.34 -2.70 2.13
CA VAL A 54 2.88 -1.52 2.87
C VAL A 54 1.43 -1.72 3.27
N PHE A 55 1.08 -1.32 4.49
CA PHE A 55 -0.29 -1.38 4.97
C PHE A 55 -0.62 -0.04 5.62
N ALA A 56 -1.76 0.54 5.29
CA ALA A 56 -2.15 1.86 5.76
C ALA A 56 -3.64 1.94 6.07
N ARG A 57 -4.01 2.81 7.00
CA ARG A 57 -5.39 3.30 7.15
C ARG A 57 -5.64 4.35 6.08
N ALA A 58 -6.84 4.35 5.50
CA ALA A 58 -7.27 5.37 4.55
C ALA A 58 -8.48 6.12 5.11
N ASP A 59 -8.60 7.39 4.76
CA ASP A 59 -9.85 8.12 4.96
C ASP A 59 -10.91 7.58 3.99
N PRO A 60 -12.08 7.11 4.46
CA PRO A 60 -13.07 6.45 3.60
C PRO A 60 -13.64 7.35 2.49
N VAL A 61 -13.53 8.68 2.62
CA VAL A 61 -14.11 9.63 1.67
C VAL A 61 -13.07 10.06 0.64
N SER A 62 -11.90 10.50 1.09
CA SER A 62 -10.83 11.05 0.25
C SER A 62 -9.84 10.00 -0.24
N GLN A 63 -9.88 8.78 0.31
CA GLN A 63 -8.92 7.69 0.04
C GLN A 63 -7.47 8.04 0.42
N VAL A 64 -7.23 9.20 1.04
CA VAL A 64 -5.90 9.63 1.47
C VAL A 64 -5.44 8.74 2.63
N TRP A 65 -4.19 8.28 2.55
CA TRP A 65 -3.62 7.45 3.60
C TRP A 65 -3.35 8.30 4.83
N THR A 66 -4.00 7.94 5.94
CA THR A 66 -3.93 8.68 7.19
C THR A 66 -2.82 8.18 8.10
N ASP A 67 -2.53 6.87 8.06
CA ASP A 67 -1.50 6.26 8.91
C ASP A 67 -0.91 5.01 8.23
N VAL A 68 0.43 4.89 8.23
CA VAL A 68 1.14 3.72 7.70
C VAL A 68 1.47 2.79 8.87
N LEU A 69 0.89 1.60 8.83
CA LEU A 69 0.91 0.64 9.91
C LEU A 69 2.03 -0.38 9.75
N THR A 70 2.69 -0.69 10.86
CA THR A 70 3.69 -1.75 10.99
C THR A 70 3.42 -2.55 12.27
N GLY A 71 4.12 -3.67 12.46
CA GLY A 71 3.99 -4.45 13.70
C GLY A 71 4.38 -3.69 14.98
N SER A 72 5.09 -2.57 14.86
CA SER A 72 5.45 -1.68 15.98
C SER A 72 4.50 -0.50 16.17
N SER A 73 3.47 -0.34 15.34
CA SER A 73 2.50 0.76 15.49
C SER A 73 1.71 0.62 16.80
N GLU A 74 1.50 1.75 17.49
CA GLU A 74 0.68 1.78 18.69
C GLU A 74 -0.82 1.73 18.33
N GLY A 75 -1.65 1.19 19.23
CA GLY A 75 -3.11 1.21 19.04
C GLY A 75 -3.63 0.34 17.89
N LEU A 76 -2.89 -0.70 17.47
CA LEU A 76 -3.34 -1.62 16.42
C LEU A 76 -4.61 -2.37 16.82
N ARG A 77 -5.62 -2.28 15.94
CA ARG A 77 -6.89 -3.00 16.02
C ARG A 77 -6.67 -4.50 15.76
N PRO A 78 -7.56 -5.39 16.26
CA PRO A 78 -7.42 -6.83 16.01
C PRO A 78 -7.32 -7.20 14.53
N ASP A 79 -8.12 -6.54 13.70
CA ASP A 79 -8.12 -6.74 12.25
C ASP A 79 -6.79 -6.33 11.60
N GLU A 80 -6.20 -5.23 12.06
CA GLU A 80 -4.90 -4.75 11.57
C GLU A 80 -3.76 -5.69 11.94
N ARG A 81 -3.79 -6.21 13.17
CA ARG A 81 -2.82 -7.20 13.62
C ARG A 81 -2.90 -8.46 12.77
N ASP A 82 -4.10 -8.92 12.44
CA ASP A 82 -4.27 -10.10 11.60
C ASP A 82 -3.72 -9.91 10.18
N VAL A 83 -3.94 -8.73 9.57
CA VAL A 83 -3.34 -8.41 8.27
C VAL A 83 -1.82 -8.37 8.38
N ILE A 84 -1.27 -7.69 9.38
CA ILE A 84 0.17 -7.59 9.64
C ILE A 84 0.80 -8.98 9.82
N ASP A 85 0.21 -9.83 10.65
CA ASP A 85 0.68 -11.20 10.90
C ASP A 85 0.55 -12.06 9.64
N GLY A 86 -0.49 -11.83 8.83
CA GLY A 86 -0.66 -12.47 7.53
C GLY A 86 0.46 -12.13 6.56
N VAL A 87 0.79 -10.85 6.43
CA VAL A 87 1.90 -10.36 5.60
C VAL A 87 3.24 -10.94 6.09
N ALA A 88 3.47 -10.94 7.40
CA ALA A 88 4.66 -11.55 7.98
C ALA A 88 4.74 -13.06 7.71
N GLY A 89 3.60 -13.77 7.76
CA GLY A 89 3.49 -15.19 7.42
C GLY A 89 3.80 -15.52 5.95
N LEU A 90 3.71 -14.54 5.05
CA LEU A 90 4.17 -14.65 3.66
C LEU A 90 5.67 -14.39 3.51
N GLY A 91 6.38 -14.06 4.59
CA GLY A 91 7.79 -13.68 4.57
C GLY A 91 8.03 -12.25 4.05
N LEU A 92 6.98 -11.42 3.99
CA LEU A 92 7.08 -10.04 3.53
C LEU A 92 7.36 -9.10 4.69
N ARG A 93 8.22 -8.10 4.45
CA ARG A 93 8.51 -7.03 5.40
C ARG A 93 7.58 -5.83 5.17
N LEU A 94 6.81 -5.44 6.18
CA LEU A 94 6.09 -4.17 6.15
C LEU A 94 7.07 -2.99 6.28
N LEU A 95 6.92 -2.02 5.38
CA LEU A 95 7.70 -0.78 5.38
C LEU A 95 6.91 0.33 6.05
N GLY A 96 7.55 1.03 6.99
CA GLY A 96 6.99 2.23 7.62
C GLY A 96 7.12 3.46 6.71
N ARG A 97 6.36 4.51 7.04
CA ARG A 97 6.32 5.77 6.27
C ARG A 97 7.71 6.36 6.00
N GLU A 98 8.54 6.51 7.02
CA GLU A 98 9.90 7.06 6.86
C GLU A 98 10.76 6.24 5.89
N GLN A 99 10.54 4.93 5.80
CA GLN A 99 11.28 4.09 4.86
C GLN A 99 10.78 4.30 3.43
N LEU A 100 9.46 4.41 3.26
CA LEU A 100 8.80 4.64 1.97
C LEU A 100 9.13 6.01 1.39
N GLU A 101 9.36 7.02 2.23
CA GLU A 101 9.70 8.39 1.82
C GLU A 101 11.16 8.55 1.39
N ARG A 102 12.03 7.56 1.65
CA ARG A 102 13.45 7.65 1.28
C ARG A 102 13.60 7.72 -0.22
N VAL A 103 14.36 8.71 -0.68
CA VAL A 103 14.78 8.80 -2.08
C VAL A 103 15.68 7.62 -2.42
N VAL A 104 15.36 6.95 -3.51
CA VAL A 104 16.22 5.96 -4.14
C VAL A 104 16.73 6.61 -5.42
N GLY A 105 18.04 6.59 -5.66
CA GLY A 105 18.69 7.23 -6.81
C GLY A 105 18.37 6.57 -8.16
N LEU A 106 17.12 6.17 -8.36
CA LEU A 106 16.57 5.63 -9.57
C LEU A 106 16.03 6.77 -10.43
N ASN A 107 16.13 6.60 -11.74
CA ASN A 107 15.49 7.46 -12.72
C ASN A 107 14.32 6.69 -13.32
N VAL A 108 13.11 7.14 -13.03
CA VAL A 108 11.87 6.59 -13.60
C VAL A 108 11.40 7.57 -14.68
N ALA A 109 11.04 7.04 -15.87
CA ALA A 109 10.56 7.86 -16.95
C ALA A 109 9.29 8.62 -16.52
N GLY A 110 9.26 9.94 -16.73
CA GLY A 110 8.14 10.80 -16.30
C GLY A 110 8.29 11.39 -14.90
N MET A 111 9.34 11.04 -14.14
CA MET A 111 9.64 11.65 -12.84
C MET A 111 10.93 12.47 -12.89
N GLU A 112 11.00 13.53 -12.08
CA GLU A 112 12.25 14.29 -11.95
C GLU A 112 13.35 13.41 -11.32
N PRO A 113 14.58 13.41 -11.90
CA PRO A 113 15.71 12.68 -11.34
C PRO A 113 15.95 13.02 -9.87
N GLY A 114 16.10 11.98 -9.04
CA GLY A 114 16.33 12.16 -7.59
C GLY A 114 15.07 12.44 -6.77
N GLN A 115 13.87 12.34 -7.35
CA GLN A 115 12.60 12.40 -6.60
C GLN A 115 11.92 11.06 -6.41
N VAL A 116 12.41 10.00 -7.05
CA VAL A 116 11.87 8.64 -6.90
C VAL A 116 12.11 8.17 -5.47
N ARG A 117 11.04 7.83 -4.75
CA ARG A 117 11.13 7.29 -3.39
C ARG A 117 10.92 5.78 -3.40
N VAL A 118 11.21 5.15 -2.27
CA VAL A 118 10.99 3.71 -2.08
C VAL A 118 9.54 3.33 -2.39
N TYR A 119 8.56 4.18 -2.05
CA TYR A 119 7.16 3.94 -2.40
C TYR A 119 6.98 3.73 -3.91
N GLN A 120 7.45 4.68 -4.73
CA GLN A 120 7.30 4.58 -6.18
C GLN A 120 8.03 3.36 -6.74
N ALA A 121 9.24 3.12 -6.27
CA ALA A 121 10.05 2.01 -6.76
C ALA A 121 9.42 0.62 -6.49
N LEU A 122 8.54 0.51 -5.49
CA LEU A 122 8.00 -0.78 -5.04
C LEU A 122 6.50 -0.97 -5.27
N PHE A 123 5.74 0.09 -5.42
CA PHE A 123 4.27 0.03 -5.35
C PHE A 123 3.52 0.87 -6.38
N SER A 124 4.12 1.90 -6.97
CA SER A 124 3.37 2.73 -7.92
C SER A 124 4.28 3.55 -8.85
N ALA A 125 3.84 3.75 -10.08
CA ALA A 125 4.51 4.66 -11.01
C ALA A 125 4.09 6.14 -10.82
N ALA A 126 3.12 6.41 -9.94
CA ALA A 126 2.63 7.76 -9.69
C ALA A 126 3.68 8.64 -8.98
N ASP A 127 3.78 9.90 -9.39
CA ASP A 127 4.72 10.88 -8.84
C ASP A 127 4.27 11.48 -7.49
N ILE A 128 3.13 11.03 -6.96
CA ILE A 128 2.50 11.51 -5.73
C ILE A 128 2.56 10.42 -4.65
N LEU A 129 2.81 10.82 -3.40
CA LEU A 129 2.67 9.92 -2.26
C LEU A 129 1.20 9.88 -1.80
N PRO A 130 0.67 8.70 -1.41
CA PRO A 130 -0.75 8.55 -1.12
C PRO A 130 -1.20 9.24 0.19
N TRP A 131 -0.25 9.79 0.97
CA TRP A 131 -0.51 10.59 2.17
C TRP A 131 -0.23 12.09 1.97
N ASP A 132 0.03 12.56 0.75
CA ASP A 132 0.32 13.98 0.47
C ASP A 132 -0.97 14.81 0.32
N ILE A 133 -1.62 15.09 1.45
CA ILE A 133 -2.92 15.78 1.52
C ILE A 133 -2.91 17.15 0.82
N GLU A 134 -1.78 17.84 0.78
CA GLU A 134 -1.70 19.15 0.11
C GLU A 134 -1.80 19.00 -1.40
N VAL A 135 -1.16 17.97 -1.96
CA VAL A 135 -1.27 17.65 -3.38
C VAL A 135 -2.70 17.24 -3.71
N PHE A 136 -3.32 16.36 -2.91
CA PHE A 136 -4.71 15.97 -3.13
C PHE A 136 -5.68 17.17 -3.08
N ARG A 137 -5.51 18.09 -2.13
CA ARG A 137 -6.30 19.33 -2.07
C ARG A 137 -6.10 20.22 -3.29
N ARG A 138 -4.86 20.38 -3.78
CA ARG A 138 -4.56 21.14 -5.00
C ARG A 138 -5.22 20.53 -6.24
N LEU A 139 -5.40 19.22 -6.26
CA LEU A 139 -6.06 18.47 -7.32
C LEU A 139 -7.59 18.40 -7.16
N GLY A 140 -8.15 18.92 -6.06
CA GLY A 140 -9.59 18.88 -5.77
C GLY A 140 -10.10 17.48 -5.39
N LEU A 141 -9.20 16.63 -4.86
CA LEU A 141 -9.46 15.24 -4.49
C LEU A 141 -9.61 15.03 -2.96
N ALA A 142 -9.40 16.09 -2.15
CA ALA A 142 -9.52 16.08 -0.70
C ALA A 142 -9.96 17.44 -0.14
#